data_AF-A0A174ZQ12-F1
#
_entry.id   AF-A0A174ZQ12-F1
#
_cell.length_a   1.000
_cell.length_b   1.000
_cell.length_c   1.000
_cell.angle_alpha   90.00
_cell.angle_beta   90.00
_cell.angle_gamma   90.00
#
_symmetry.space_group_name_H-M   'P 1'
#
loop_
_entity.id
_entity.type
_entity.pdbx_description
1 polymer ?
#
loop_
_entity_poly.entity_id
_entity_poly.type
_entity_poly.pdbx_seq_one_letter_code
_entity_poly.pdbx_strand_id
1 'polypeptide(L)'
;MADEKLSKAVAMLCEKYEQLGTLPKRSDFTPSEVCFIKQKLGPWTRALEAAGLKEPPAVSAKEKSREKRERSRQRRKAAKRRLDG
;
A
#
# COMPACT_ATOMS: atom_id res chain seq x y z
N MET A 1 -14.95 -8.09 18.77
CA MET A 1 -15.03 -9.15 17.72
C MET A 1 -14.40 -8.76 16.38
N ALA A 2 -14.47 -7.51 15.92
CA ALA A 2 -13.77 -7.10 14.68
C ALA A 2 -12.23 -7.07 14.85
N ASP A 3 -11.78 -6.66 16.04
CA ASP A 3 -10.37 -6.53 16.41
C ASP A 3 -9.60 -7.86 16.35
N GLU A 4 -10.20 -8.93 16.89
CA GLU A 4 -9.59 -10.27 16.96
C GLU A 4 -9.25 -10.84 15.56
N LYS A 5 -10.13 -10.62 14.58
CA LYS A 5 -9.91 -11.06 13.19
C LYS A 5 -8.81 -10.25 12.51
N LEU A 6 -8.65 -8.99 12.91
CA LEU A 6 -7.65 -8.05 12.41
C LEU A 6 -6.27 -8.46 12.94
N SER A 7 -6.17 -8.68 14.25
CA SER A 7 -4.97 -9.22 14.90
C SER A 7 -4.58 -10.59 14.34
N LYS A 8 -5.55 -11.48 14.08
CA LYS A 8 -5.28 -12.77 13.42
C LYS A 8 -4.69 -12.60 12.03
N ALA A 9 -5.22 -11.67 11.22
CA ALA A 9 -4.69 -11.42 9.89
C ALA A 9 -3.26 -10.86 9.92
N VAL A 10 -2.94 -10.03 10.92
CA VAL A 10 -1.58 -9.52 11.15
C VAL A 10 -0.65 -10.65 11.60
N ALA A 11 -1.07 -11.47 12.56
CA ALA A 11 -0.28 -12.60 13.07
C ALA A 11 0.10 -13.58 11.95
N MET A 12 -0.83 -13.91 11.04
CA MET A 12 -0.54 -14.78 9.89
C MET A 12 0.56 -14.21 8.98
N LEU A 13 0.63 -12.88 8.81
CA LEU A 13 1.68 -12.23 8.03
C LEU A 13 3.03 -12.30 8.77
N CYS A 14 3.05 -12.02 10.07
CA CYS A 14 4.27 -12.07 10.89
C CYS A 14 4.83 -13.49 11.01
N GLU A 15 4.01 -14.49 11.33
CA GLU A 15 4.46 -15.89 11.40
C GLU A 15 5.05 -16.35 10.07
N LYS A 16 4.44 -15.95 8.95
CA LYS A 16 4.95 -16.34 7.63
C LYS A 16 6.27 -15.64 7.30
N TYR A 17 6.43 -14.39 7.74
CA TYR A 17 7.69 -13.67 7.61
C TYR A 17 8.80 -14.32 8.43
N GLU A 18 8.53 -14.73 9.67
CA GLU A 18 9.49 -15.45 10.50
C GLU A 18 9.87 -16.82 9.91
N GLN A 19 8.92 -17.54 9.32
CA GLN A 19 9.18 -18.81 8.64
C GLN A 19 10.04 -18.66 7.37
N LEU A 20 9.78 -17.62 6.57
CA LEU A 20 10.47 -17.40 5.29
C LEU A 20 11.78 -16.61 5.44
N GLY A 21 11.97 -15.90 6.55
CA GLY A 21 13.05 -14.92 6.75
C GLY A 21 13.01 -13.76 5.76
N THR A 22 11.93 -13.61 4.99
CA THR A 22 11.77 -12.64 3.91
C THR A 22 10.31 -12.21 3.79
N LEU A 23 10.08 -11.04 3.17
CA LEU A 23 8.74 -10.47 2.99
C LEU A 23 7.78 -11.43 2.28
N PRO A 24 6.71 -11.89 2.95
CA PRO A 24 5.82 -12.89 2.40
C PRO A 24 5.00 -12.27 1.26
N LYS A 25 4.92 -12.99 0.14
CA LYS A 25 4.16 -12.61 -1.05
C LYS A 25 2.80 -13.28 -1.02
N ARG A 26 1.89 -12.79 -1.86
CA ARG A 26 0.55 -13.38 -2.01
C ARG A 26 0.58 -14.86 -2.39
N SER A 27 1.61 -15.28 -3.11
CA SER A 27 1.80 -16.68 -3.55
C SER A 27 2.26 -17.61 -2.42
N ASP A 28 2.75 -17.07 -1.30
CA ASP A 28 3.16 -17.86 -0.13
C ASP A 28 1.97 -18.29 0.75
N PHE A 29 0.76 -17.84 0.40
CA PHE A 29 -0.48 -18.12 1.11
C PHE A 29 -1.48 -18.81 0.20
N THR A 30 -2.40 -19.55 0.80
CA THR A 30 -3.54 -20.12 0.09
C THR A 30 -4.52 -19.04 -0.36
N PRO A 31 -5.31 -19.28 -1.43
CA PRO A 31 -6.32 -18.32 -1.89
C PRO A 31 -7.30 -17.87 -0.79
N SER A 32 -7.64 -18.79 0.12
CA SER A 32 -8.52 -18.53 1.26
C SER A 32 -7.88 -17.58 2.27
N GLU A 33 -6.61 -17.77 2.62
CA GLU A 33 -5.86 -16.88 3.51
C GLU A 33 -5.66 -15.51 2.89
N VAL A 34 -5.28 -15.44 1.60
CA VAL A 34 -5.15 -14.18 0.87
C VAL A 34 -6.48 -13.43 0.88
N CYS A 35 -7.61 -14.12 0.66
CA CYS A 35 -8.93 -13.51 0.71
C CYS A 35 -9.26 -12.98 2.12
N PHE A 36 -8.97 -13.76 3.16
CA PHE A 36 -9.19 -13.36 4.56
C PHE A 36 -8.36 -12.13 4.93
N ILE A 37 -7.05 -12.16 4.67
CA ILE A 37 -6.13 -11.05 4.91
C ILE A 37 -6.60 -9.80 4.16
N LYS A 38 -6.98 -9.95 2.88
CA LYS A 38 -7.49 -8.84 2.07
C LYS A 38 -8.79 -8.25 2.61
N GLN A 39 -9.71 -9.10 3.08
CA GLN A 39 -10.98 -8.63 3.66
C GLN A 39 -10.78 -7.88 4.99
N LYS A 40 -9.73 -8.18 5.75
CA LYS A 40 -9.49 -7.56 7.07
C LYS A 40 -8.54 -6.37 7.02
N LEU A 41 -7.42 -6.50 6.31
CA LEU A 41 -6.38 -5.49 6.24
C LEU A 41 -6.43 -4.64 4.96
N GLY A 42 -7.31 -5.00 4.03
CA GLY A 42 -7.47 -4.29 2.76
C GLY A 42 -6.43 -4.71 1.71
N PRO A 43 -5.99 -3.81 0.83
CA PRO A 43 -5.04 -4.17 -0.22
C PRO A 43 -3.73 -4.71 0.38
N TRP A 44 -3.09 -5.68 -0.30
CA TRP A 44 -1.93 -6.41 0.23
C TRP A 44 -0.81 -5.52 0.77
N THR A 45 -0.52 -4.40 0.11
CA THR A 45 0.48 -3.43 0.57
C THR A 45 0.13 -2.86 1.94
N ARG A 46 -1.15 -2.54 2.17
CA ARG A 46 -1.65 -2.04 3.46
C ARG A 46 -1.62 -3.11 4.53
N ALA A 47 -1.83 -4.37 4.15
CA ALA A 47 -1.69 -5.50 5.05
C ALA A 47 -0.25 -5.68 5.53
N LEU A 48 0.74 -5.55 4.65
CA LEU A 48 2.16 -5.58 5.01
C LEU A 48 2.56 -4.38 5.88
N GLU A 49 2.02 -3.19 5.62
CA GLU A 49 2.20 -2.01 6.48
C GLU A 49 1.57 -2.23 7.88
N ALA A 50 0.36 -2.78 7.94
CA ALA A 50 -0.33 -3.09 9.19
C ALA A 50 0.37 -4.16 10.02
N ALA A 51 1.06 -5.09 9.37
CA ALA A 51 1.89 -6.09 10.03
C ALA A 51 3.31 -5.59 10.39
N GLY A 52 3.64 -4.32 10.10
CA GLY A 52 4.98 -3.78 10.36
C GLY A 52 6.09 -4.40 9.51
N LEU A 53 5.74 -5.24 8.52
CA LEU A 53 6.70 -5.93 7.65
C LEU A 53 7.27 -5.00 6.58
N LYS A 54 6.49 -3.98 6.19
CA LYS A 54 6.89 -2.99 5.19
C LYS A 54 6.80 -1.60 5.78
N GLU A 55 7.93 -0.89 5.80
CA GLU A 55 7.93 0.54 6.12
C GLU A 55 7.09 1.29 5.08
N PRO A 56 6.17 2.18 5.52
CA PRO A 56 5.44 3.03 4.59
C PRO A 56 6.46 3.87 3.82
N PRO A 57 6.26 4.06 2.50
CA PRO A 57 7.18 4.88 1.72
C PRO A 57 7.30 6.27 2.35
N ALA A 58 8.54 6.76 2.48
CA ALA A 58 8.89 8.04 3.11
C ALA A 58 8.08 9.25 2.58
N VAL A 59 7.55 9.14 1.34
CA VAL A 59 6.59 10.08 0.77
C VAL A 59 5.22 9.43 0.64
N SER A 60 4.22 10.00 1.32
CA SER A 60 2.85 9.50 1.26
C SER A 60 2.32 9.52 -0.18
N ALA A 61 1.50 8.55 -0.57
CA ALA A 61 0.86 8.52 -1.89
C ALA A 61 0.05 9.80 -2.21
N LYS A 62 -0.41 10.48 -1.15
CA LYS A 62 -1.10 11.78 -1.20
C LYS A 62 -0.17 12.90 -1.68
N GLU A 63 1.09 12.88 -1.24
CA GLU A 63 2.11 13.85 -1.63
C GLU A 63 2.54 13.69 -3.09
N LYS A 64 2.79 12.45 -3.54
CA LYS A 64 3.03 12.14 -4.97
C LYS A 64 1.86 12.59 -5.85
N SER A 65 0.62 12.40 -5.40
CA SER A 65 -0.56 12.84 -6.14
C SER A 65 -0.65 14.36 -6.25
N ARG A 66 -0.30 15.08 -5.17
CA ARG A 66 -0.24 16.55 -5.14
C ARG A 66 0.81 17.07 -6.12
N GLU A 67 2.01 16.51 -6.09
CA GLU A 67 3.12 16.90 -6.98
C GLU A 67 2.75 16.71 -8.46
N LYS A 68 2.12 15.57 -8.81
CA LYS A 68 1.66 15.31 -10.19
C LYS A 68 0.62 16.34 -10.64
N ARG A 69 -0.29 16.74 -9.75
CA ARG A 69 -1.33 17.75 -10.02
C ARG A 69 -0.71 19.12 -10.28
N GLU A 70 0.31 19.47 -9.49
CA GLU A 70 1.04 20.73 -9.62
C GLU A 70 1.85 20.79 -10.90
N ARG A 71 2.56 19.71 -11.24
CA ARG A 71 3.30 19.58 -12.51
C ARG A 71 2.37 19.71 -13.72
N SER A 72 1.18 19.10 -13.67
CA SER A 72 0.16 19.24 -14.72
C SER A 72 -0.35 20.68 -14.84
N ARG A 73 -0.61 21.36 -13.71
CA ARG A 73 -1.00 22.78 -13.70
C ARG A 73 0.08 23.68 -14.30
N GLN A 74 1.34 23.47 -13.94
CA GLN A 74 2.48 24.21 -14.48
C GLN A 74 2.62 24.01 -15.99
N ARG A 75 2.50 22.77 -16.48
CA ARG A 75 2.51 22.47 -17.93
C ARG A 75 1.41 23.20 -18.69
N ARG A 76 0.17 23.20 -18.16
CA ARG A 76 -0.96 23.91 -18.75
C ARG A 76 -0.75 25.43 -18.78
N LYS A 77 -0.24 25.99 -17.69
CA LYS A 77 0.06 27.44 -17.59
C LYS A 77 1.17 27.86 -18.56
N ALA A 78 2.21 27.04 -18.70
CA ALA A 78 3.30 27.26 -19.65
C ALA A 78 2.84 27.12 -21.11
N ALA A 79 1.99 26.15 -21.42
CA ALA A 79 1.42 25.99 -22.76
C ALA A 79 0.53 27.19 -23.15
N LYS A 80 -0.31 27.67 -22.22
CA LYS A 80 -1.14 28.87 -22.44
C LYS A 80 -0.30 30.11 -22.72
N ARG A 81 0.74 30.37 -21.91
CA ARG A 81 1.69 31.48 -22.15
C ARG A 81 2.41 31.44 -23.50
N ARG A 82 2.52 30.27 -24.15
CA ARG A 82 3.14 30.13 -25.48
C ARG A 82 2.17 30.37 -26.63
N LEU A 83 0.86 30.30 -26.39
CA LEU A 83 -0.19 30.51 -27.38
C LEU A 83 -0.69 31.96 -27.39
N ASP A 84 -0.63 32.63 -26.24
CA ASP A 84 -1.03 34.03 -26.06
C ASP A 84 0.12 35.03 -26.33
N GLY A 85 1.26 34.58 -26.91
CA GLY A 85 2.47 35.38 -27.10
C GLY A 85 2.92 35.45 -28.56
#